data_AF-A0A2E1MV02-F1
#
_entry.id   AF-A0A2E1MV02-F1
#
_cell.length_a   1.000
_cell.length_b   1.000
_cell.length_c   1.000
_cell.angle_alpha   90.00
_cell.angle_beta   90.00
_cell.angle_gamma   90.00
#
_symmetry.space_group_name_H-M   'P 1'
#
loop_
_entity.id
_entity.type
_entity.pdbx_description
1 polymer ?
#
loop_
_entity_poly.entity_id
_entity_poly.type
_entity_poly.pdbx_seq_one_letter_code
_entity_poly.pdbx_strand_id
1 'polypeptide(L)'
;MMPKEEDERIWREFINNGGNLKNQTEIIKKELADRKLNLVEKKKRNLPKPSNLTKRLIRRIATKKIELDSTLDLHGHNKITAKLKFINFIKDCQRKKYKYVLIITGKGKGLIREALLEWAEEEELFPLIVGYSHAHRLQGGEGAFVLHLRKQ
;
A
#
# COMPACT_ATOMS: atom_id res chain seq x y z
N MET A 1 -17.65 39.30 15.15
CA MET A 1 -18.38 38.86 16.35
C MET A 1 -19.85 38.87 15.96
N MET A 2 -20.48 37.69 15.83
CA MET A 2 -21.90 37.61 15.43
C MET A 2 -22.78 38.11 16.60
N PRO A 3 -23.87 38.87 16.34
CA PRO A 3 -24.76 39.37 17.39
C PRO A 3 -25.50 38.23 18.10
N LYS A 4 -25.44 38.21 19.45
CA LYS A 4 -26.01 37.14 20.32
C LYS A 4 -27.49 36.84 20.09
N GLU A 5 -28.27 37.80 19.61
CA GLU A 5 -29.72 37.66 19.43
C GLU A 5 -30.09 36.85 18.18
N GLU A 6 -29.26 36.91 17.13
CA GLU A 6 -29.50 36.17 15.88
C GLU A 6 -29.20 34.68 16.04
N ASP A 7 -28.14 34.36 16.80
CA ASP A 7 -27.79 32.98 17.17
C ASP A 7 -28.88 32.33 18.03
N GLU A 8 -29.50 33.07 18.97
CA GLU A 8 -30.62 32.56 19.78
C GLU A 8 -31.88 32.27 18.97
N ARG A 9 -32.19 33.11 17.97
CA ARG A 9 -33.36 32.90 17.09
C ARG A 9 -33.19 31.65 16.24
N ILE A 10 -32.00 31.48 15.65
CA ILE A 10 -31.65 30.31 14.83
C ILE A 10 -31.69 29.03 15.67
N TRP A 11 -31.21 29.08 16.91
CA TRP A 11 -31.29 27.93 17.83
C TRP A 11 -32.72 27.57 18.24
N ARG A 12 -33.59 28.57 18.48
CA ARG A 12 -35.01 28.34 18.82
C ARG A 12 -35.80 27.76 17.64
N GLU A 13 -35.59 28.27 16.43
CA GLU A 13 -36.19 27.70 15.21
C GLU A 13 -35.76 26.25 14.99
N PHE A 14 -34.48 25.96 15.22
CA PHE A 14 -33.93 24.62 15.07
C PHE A 14 -34.56 23.60 16.05
N ILE A 15 -34.75 23.98 17.33
CA ILE A 15 -35.41 23.11 18.32
C ILE A 15 -36.90 22.95 18.03
N ASN A 16 -37.60 24.02 17.63
CA ASN A 16 -39.03 23.98 17.32
C ASN A 16 -39.35 23.11 16.10
N ASN A 17 -38.42 22.99 15.15
CA ASN A 17 -38.57 22.14 13.96
C ASN A 17 -38.18 20.67 14.21
N GLY A 18 -38.16 20.22 15.47
CA GLY A 18 -37.94 18.82 15.84
C GLY A 18 -36.46 18.41 15.94
N GLY A 19 -35.55 19.40 16.00
CA GLY A 19 -34.11 19.34 16.24
C GLY A 19 -33.48 17.98 16.52
N ASN A 20 -33.45 17.10 15.51
CA ASN A 20 -32.77 15.81 15.64
C ASN A 20 -31.31 15.94 15.20
N LEU A 21 -30.53 16.61 16.04
CA LEU A 21 -29.08 16.80 15.86
C LEU A 21 -28.35 15.47 15.71
N LYS A 22 -28.80 14.42 16.41
CA LYS A 22 -28.16 13.09 16.35
C LYS A 22 -28.24 12.51 14.94
N ASN A 23 -29.41 12.52 14.30
CA ASN A 23 -29.55 12.04 12.92
C ASN A 23 -28.77 12.92 11.93
N GLN A 24 -28.81 14.24 12.08
CA GLN A 24 -28.10 15.16 11.18
C GLN A 24 -26.58 15.03 11.29
N THR A 25 -26.04 14.86 12.51
CA THR A 25 -24.61 14.62 12.72
C THR A 25 -24.15 13.28 12.18
N GLU A 26 -24.95 12.20 12.30
CA GLU A 26 -24.62 10.89 11.72
C GLU A 26 -24.64 10.91 10.18
N ILE A 27 -25.58 11.63 9.57
CA ILE A 27 -25.61 11.83 8.10
C ILE A 27 -24.35 12.56 7.65
N ILE A 28 -23.97 13.67 8.30
CA ILE A 28 -22.76 14.43 7.95
C ILE A 28 -21.50 13.57 8.14
N LYS A 29 -21.40 12.81 9.24
CA LYS A 29 -20.28 11.88 9.47
C LYS A 29 -20.17 10.83 8.37
N LYS A 30 -21.29 10.25 7.94
CA LYS A 30 -21.33 9.27 6.84
C LYS A 30 -20.90 9.89 5.52
N GLU A 31 -21.42 11.05 5.14
CA GLU A 31 -21.00 11.75 3.93
C GLU A 31 -19.52 12.12 3.94
N LEU A 32 -18.98 12.55 5.08
CA LEU A 32 -17.55 12.82 5.25
C LEU A 32 -16.71 11.55 5.12
N ALA A 33 -17.16 10.42 5.66
CA ALA A 33 -16.49 9.12 5.53
C ALA A 33 -16.48 8.66 4.07
N ASP A 34 -17.62 8.75 3.37
CA ASP A 34 -17.75 8.37 1.95
C ASP A 34 -16.89 9.28 1.06
N ARG A 35 -16.87 10.60 1.31
CA ARG A 35 -15.96 11.53 0.62
C ARG A 35 -14.50 11.17 0.88
N LYS A 36 -14.13 10.87 2.13
CA LYS A 36 -12.76 10.48 2.49
C LYS A 36 -12.37 9.17 1.80
N LEU A 37 -13.26 8.18 1.75
CA LEU A 37 -13.03 6.90 1.06
C LEU A 37 -12.78 7.13 -0.43
N ASN A 38 -13.64 7.90 -1.09
CA ASN A 38 -13.51 8.27 -2.50
C ASN A 38 -12.19 9.01 -2.79
N LEU A 39 -11.76 9.92 -1.92
CA LEU A 39 -10.49 10.63 -2.06
C LEU A 39 -9.29 9.68 -1.96
N VAL A 40 -9.33 8.71 -1.04
CA VAL A 40 -8.27 7.69 -0.89
C VAL A 40 -8.19 6.80 -2.13
N GLU A 41 -9.32 6.34 -2.66
CA GLU A 41 -9.36 5.55 -3.90
C GLU A 41 -8.84 6.35 -5.10
N LYS A 42 -9.30 7.58 -5.27
CA LYS A 42 -8.83 8.47 -6.34
C LYS A 42 -7.32 8.71 -6.26
N LYS A 43 -6.78 8.92 -5.05
CA LYS A 43 -5.34 9.08 -4.84
C LYS A 43 -4.56 7.80 -5.18
N LYS A 44 -5.07 6.63 -4.82
CA LYS A 44 -4.46 5.33 -5.19
C LYS A 44 -4.39 5.15 -6.70
N ARG A 45 -5.49 5.43 -7.42
CA ARG A 45 -5.55 5.32 -8.90
C ARG A 45 -4.55 6.24 -9.62
N ASN A 46 -4.18 7.36 -9.00
CA ASN A 46 -3.21 8.31 -9.57
C ASN A 46 -1.74 8.01 -9.22
N LEU A 47 -1.44 6.94 -8.46
CA LEU A 47 -0.06 6.57 -8.20
C LEU A 47 0.57 5.92 -9.44
N PRO A 48 1.87 6.17 -9.70
CA PRO A 48 2.56 5.48 -10.78
C PRO A 48 2.68 3.99 -10.48
N LYS A 49 2.61 3.17 -11.53
CA LYS A 49 2.94 1.74 -11.45
C LYS A 49 4.41 1.53 -11.05
N PRO A 50 4.75 0.39 -10.41
CA PRO A 50 6.13 0.07 -10.06
C PRO A 50 7.06 0.12 -11.26
N SER A 51 8.25 0.69 -11.07
CA SER A 51 9.28 0.79 -12.10
C SER A 51 10.47 -0.14 -11.82
N ASN A 52 11.33 -0.33 -12.81
CA ASN A 52 12.55 -1.11 -12.63
C ASN A 52 13.56 -0.40 -11.71
N LEU A 53 14.09 -1.12 -10.72
CA LEU A 53 15.17 -0.58 -9.88
C LEU A 53 16.48 -0.46 -10.65
N THR A 54 17.25 0.59 -10.35
CA THR A 54 18.52 0.83 -11.06
C THR A 54 19.58 -0.20 -10.69
N LYS A 55 20.43 -0.56 -11.67
CA LYS A 55 21.58 -1.45 -11.43
C LYS A 55 22.51 -0.94 -10.32
N ARG A 56 22.62 0.38 -10.14
CA ARG A 56 23.41 0.99 -9.06
C ARG A 56 22.82 0.69 -7.68
N LEU A 57 21.50 0.77 -7.52
CA LEU A 57 20.83 0.42 -6.27
C LEU A 57 21.02 -1.06 -5.94
N ILE A 58 20.76 -1.95 -6.91
CA ILE A 58 20.93 -3.40 -6.73
C ILE A 58 22.37 -3.75 -6.32
N ARG A 59 23.39 -3.14 -6.94
CA ARG A 59 24.79 -3.34 -6.54
C ARG A 59 25.08 -2.86 -5.11
N ARG A 60 24.50 -1.72 -4.69
CA ARG A 60 24.68 -1.22 -3.32
C ARG A 60 24.05 -2.14 -2.28
N ILE A 61 22.89 -2.70 -2.58
CA ILE A 61 22.24 -3.70 -1.73
C ILE A 61 23.08 -4.98 -1.65
N ALA A 62 23.55 -5.48 -2.79
CA ALA A 62 24.38 -6.68 -2.85
C ALA A 62 25.72 -6.54 -2.11
N THR A 63 26.28 -5.32 -2.09
CA THR A 63 27.52 -4.98 -1.37
C THR A 63 27.27 -4.52 0.07
N LYS A 64 26.05 -4.71 0.61
CA LYS A 64 25.63 -4.33 1.96
C LYS A 64 25.81 -2.85 2.30
N LYS A 65 25.96 -1.98 1.30
CA LYS A 65 25.95 -0.51 1.47
C LYS A 65 24.54 0.04 1.69
N ILE A 66 23.53 -0.77 1.40
CA ILE A 66 22.12 -0.56 1.72
C ILE A 66 21.64 -1.91 2.25
N GLU A 67 21.03 -1.91 3.44
CA GLU A 67 20.51 -3.12 4.05
C GLU A 67 19.13 -3.48 3.50
N LEU A 68 18.83 -4.77 3.50
CA LEU A 68 17.48 -5.28 3.31
C LEU A 68 16.83 -5.39 4.68
N ASP A 69 15.61 -4.88 4.79
CA ASP A 69 14.87 -4.89 6.05
C ASP A 69 14.27 -6.28 6.35
N SER A 70 13.91 -7.03 5.29
CA SER A 70 13.29 -8.34 5.43
C SER A 70 13.40 -9.17 4.15
N THR A 71 13.25 -10.49 4.30
CA THR A 71 13.18 -11.44 3.20
C THR A 71 11.92 -12.29 3.30
N LEU A 72 11.27 -12.56 2.17
CA LEU A 72 10.20 -13.52 2.03
C LEU A 72 10.64 -14.65 1.10
N ASP A 73 10.44 -15.88 1.54
CA ASP A 73 10.68 -17.04 0.71
C ASP A 73 9.36 -17.65 0.22
N LEU A 74 9.22 -17.74 -1.11
CA LEU A 74 8.08 -18.29 -1.81
C LEU A 74 8.42 -19.59 -2.54
N HIS A 75 9.67 -20.06 -2.52
CA HIS A 75 10.03 -21.29 -3.24
C HIS A 75 9.19 -22.48 -2.75
N GLY A 76 8.89 -23.41 -3.67
CA GLY A 76 8.15 -24.63 -3.34
C GLY A 76 6.66 -24.44 -3.05
N HIS A 77 6.15 -23.20 -2.95
CA HIS A 77 4.72 -22.95 -2.82
C HIS A 77 3.99 -23.00 -4.17
N ASN A 78 2.70 -23.31 -4.14
CA ASN A 78 1.83 -23.09 -5.31
C ASN A 78 1.47 -21.60 -5.45
N LYS A 79 0.97 -21.19 -6.63
CA LYS A 79 0.63 -19.78 -6.93
C LYS A 79 -0.31 -19.16 -5.89
N ILE A 80 -1.34 -19.89 -5.45
CA ILE A 80 -2.36 -19.38 -4.52
C ILE A 80 -1.73 -19.09 -3.15
N THR A 81 -1.00 -20.06 -2.59
CA THR A 81 -0.34 -19.93 -1.28
C THR A 81 0.73 -18.84 -1.32
N ALA A 82 1.51 -18.80 -2.40
CA ALA A 82 2.54 -17.80 -2.59
C ALA A 82 1.95 -16.38 -2.69
N LYS A 83 0.83 -16.20 -3.40
CA LYS A 83 0.13 -14.91 -3.49
C LYS A 83 -0.34 -14.41 -2.13
N LEU A 84 -1.00 -15.27 -1.34
CA LEU A 84 -1.46 -14.92 0.00
C LEU A 84 -0.30 -14.52 0.92
N LYS A 85 0.80 -15.30 0.91
CA LYS A 85 2.02 -14.97 1.65
C LYS A 85 2.61 -13.63 1.21
N PHE A 86 2.69 -13.37 -0.09
CA PHE A 86 3.21 -12.13 -0.64
C PHE A 86 2.38 -10.91 -0.20
N ILE A 87 1.05 -10.97 -0.33
CA ILE A 87 0.16 -9.88 0.10
C ILE A 87 0.35 -9.56 1.57
N ASN A 88 0.31 -10.58 2.44
CA ASN A 88 0.48 -10.40 3.88
C ASN A 88 1.86 -9.81 4.20
N PHE A 89 2.91 -10.35 3.59
CA PHE A 89 4.26 -9.84 3.77
C PHE A 89 4.41 -8.36 3.40
N ILE A 90 3.89 -7.93 2.25
CA ILE A 90 4.00 -6.53 1.81
C ILE A 90 3.22 -5.60 2.75
N LYS A 91 2.02 -5.98 3.17
CA LYS A 91 1.24 -5.22 4.17
C LYS A 91 1.99 -5.12 5.50
N ASP A 92 2.61 -6.20 5.94
CA ASP A 92 3.38 -6.23 7.19
C ASP A 92 4.62 -5.34 7.12
N CYS A 93 5.37 -5.43 6.01
CA CYS A 93 6.54 -4.59 5.75
C CYS A 93 6.15 -3.10 5.72
N GLN A 94 5.00 -2.77 5.13
CA GLN A 94 4.50 -1.40 5.12
C GLN A 94 4.21 -0.89 6.54
N ARG A 95 3.52 -1.68 7.38
CA ARG A 95 3.25 -1.31 8.78
C ARG A 95 4.54 -1.08 9.58
N LYS A 96 5.57 -1.89 9.30
CA LYS A 96 6.91 -1.77 9.89
C LYS A 96 7.77 -0.67 9.24
N LYS A 97 7.26 0.04 8.24
CA LYS A 97 7.96 1.10 7.49
C LYS A 97 9.27 0.63 6.83
N TYR A 98 9.31 -0.65 6.43
CA TYR A 98 10.42 -1.21 5.66
C TYR A 98 10.49 -0.59 4.27
N LYS A 99 11.70 -0.47 3.75
CA LYS A 99 11.99 0.20 2.48
C LYS A 99 12.46 -0.78 1.42
N TYR A 100 13.38 -1.68 1.74
CA TYR A 100 13.93 -2.64 0.78
C TYR A 100 13.76 -4.05 1.30
N VAL A 101 13.09 -4.89 0.53
CA VAL A 101 12.82 -6.29 0.88
C VAL A 101 13.24 -7.22 -0.24
N LEU A 102 13.61 -8.44 0.10
CA LEU A 102 13.97 -9.49 -0.85
C LEU A 102 12.84 -10.51 -0.94
N ILE A 103 12.45 -10.88 -2.15
CA ILE A 103 11.48 -11.95 -2.39
C ILE A 103 12.18 -13.06 -3.15
N ILE A 104 12.23 -14.26 -2.59
CA ILE A 104 12.82 -15.44 -3.21
C ILE A 104 11.70 -16.25 -3.86
N THR A 105 11.74 -16.39 -5.18
CA THR A 105 10.74 -17.16 -5.95
C THR A 105 11.25 -18.55 -6.35
N GLY A 106 12.57 -18.75 -6.27
CA GLY A 106 13.25 -19.92 -6.81
C GLY A 106 13.57 -19.80 -8.31
N LYS A 107 14.47 -20.66 -8.79
CA LYS A 107 14.98 -20.66 -10.17
C LYS A 107 14.31 -21.69 -11.11
N GLY A 108 13.32 -22.45 -10.62
CA GLY A 108 12.69 -23.56 -11.35
C GLY A 108 11.91 -23.09 -12.59
N LYS A 109 10.74 -23.68 -12.86
CA LYS A 109 9.92 -23.35 -14.04
C LYS A 109 9.42 -21.89 -14.13
N GLY A 110 9.79 -21.01 -13.21
CA GLY A 110 9.47 -19.58 -13.30
C GLY A 110 8.03 -19.20 -12.95
N LEU A 111 7.15 -20.14 -12.60
CA LEU A 111 5.72 -19.87 -12.37
C LEU A 111 5.44 -18.80 -11.30
N ILE A 112 6.14 -18.84 -10.16
CA ILE A 112 5.98 -17.82 -9.11
C ILE A 112 6.65 -16.51 -9.52
N ARG A 113 7.78 -16.58 -10.23
CA ARG A 113 8.50 -15.41 -10.74
C ARG A 113 7.62 -14.59 -11.68
N GLU A 114 6.98 -15.23 -12.65
CA GLU A 114 6.06 -14.59 -13.59
C GLU A 114 4.83 -14.03 -12.86
N ALA A 115 4.23 -14.82 -11.97
CA ALA A 115 3.08 -14.39 -11.20
C ALA A 115 3.39 -13.20 -10.28
N LEU A 116 4.61 -13.12 -9.72
CA LEU A 116 5.02 -12.00 -8.88
C LEU A 116 5.04 -10.67 -9.65
N LEU A 117 5.45 -10.70 -10.92
CA LEU A 117 5.42 -9.51 -11.79
C LEU A 117 3.97 -9.03 -11.97
N GLU A 118 3.05 -9.95 -12.25
CA GLU A 118 1.62 -9.66 -12.34
C GLU A 118 1.08 -9.10 -11.02
N TRP A 119 1.36 -9.76 -9.90
CA TRP A 119 0.85 -9.36 -8.58
C TRP A 119 1.34 -7.98 -8.16
N ALA A 120 2.59 -7.63 -8.46
CA ALA A 120 3.15 -6.32 -8.13
C ALA A 120 2.39 -5.16 -8.81
N GLU A 121 1.70 -5.43 -9.92
CA GLU A 121 0.94 -4.44 -10.68
C GLU A 121 -0.56 -4.41 -10.33
N GLU A 122 -1.05 -5.36 -9.53
CA GLU A 122 -2.45 -5.42 -9.09
C GLU A 122 -2.85 -4.19 -8.26
N GLU A 123 -4.11 -3.76 -8.37
CA GLU A 123 -4.65 -2.54 -7.73
C GLU A 123 -4.43 -2.49 -6.21
N GLU A 124 -4.44 -3.64 -5.56
CA GLU A 124 -4.21 -3.75 -4.12
C GLU A 124 -2.73 -3.54 -3.72
N LEU A 125 -1.79 -3.91 -4.58
CA LEU A 125 -0.36 -4.01 -4.25
C LEU A 125 0.50 -2.91 -4.86
N PHE A 126 0.23 -2.50 -6.10
CA PHE A 126 1.00 -1.48 -6.79
C PHE A 126 1.11 -0.15 -6.01
N PRO A 127 0.09 0.31 -5.24
CA PRO A 127 0.22 1.53 -4.44
C PRO A 127 1.30 1.41 -3.37
N LEU A 128 1.64 0.19 -2.94
CA LEU A 128 2.60 -0.12 -1.89
C LEU A 128 4.04 -0.26 -2.41
N ILE A 129 4.21 -0.42 -3.72
CA ILE A 129 5.50 -0.74 -4.35
C ILE A 129 5.93 0.44 -5.23
N VAL A 130 7.16 0.93 -5.02
CA VAL A 130 7.78 1.97 -5.86
C VAL A 130 8.43 1.35 -7.09
N GLY A 131 9.04 0.18 -6.91
CA GLY A 131 9.71 -0.53 -7.99
C GLY A 131 10.28 -1.86 -7.55
N TYR A 132 10.63 -2.69 -8.52
CA TYR A 132 11.25 -3.98 -8.30
C TYR A 132 12.31 -4.27 -9.38
N SER A 133 13.21 -5.20 -9.12
CA SER A 133 14.12 -5.74 -10.12
C SER A 133 14.64 -7.10 -9.64
N HIS A 134 15.15 -7.92 -10.55
CA HIS A 134 15.89 -9.11 -10.17
C HIS A 134 17.02 -8.75 -9.19
N ALA A 135 17.21 -9.62 -8.21
CA ALA A 135 18.27 -9.47 -7.23
C ALA A 135 19.64 -9.65 -7.90
N HIS A 136 20.69 -9.16 -7.25
CA HIS A 136 22.05 -9.44 -7.70
C HIS A 136 22.33 -10.96 -7.61
N ARG A 137 23.26 -11.48 -8.42
CA ARG A 137 23.68 -12.90 -8.39
C ARG A 137 24.11 -13.40 -7.00
N LEU A 138 24.63 -12.53 -6.16
CA LEU A 138 25.03 -12.83 -4.76
C LEU A 138 23.83 -12.98 -3.81
N GLN A 139 22.61 -12.66 -4.25
CA GLN A 139 21.37 -12.64 -3.47
C GLN A 139 20.24 -13.43 -4.17
N GLY A 140 20.60 -14.42 -4.98
CA GLY A 140 19.65 -15.31 -5.67
C GLY A 140 19.50 -15.06 -7.17
N GLY A 141 19.96 -13.91 -7.70
CA GLY A 141 19.91 -13.59 -9.12
C GLY A 141 18.49 -13.61 -9.68
N GLU A 142 18.30 -14.28 -10.83
CA GLU A 142 17.00 -14.45 -11.50
C GLU A 142 15.93 -15.15 -10.63
N GLY A 143 16.34 -15.88 -9.58
CA GLY A 143 15.41 -16.56 -8.67
C GLY A 143 14.93 -15.71 -7.50
N ALA A 144 15.30 -14.43 -7.46
CA ALA A 144 14.88 -13.50 -6.40
C ALA A 144 14.69 -12.06 -6.94
N PHE A 145 13.92 -11.26 -6.20
CA PHE A 145 13.65 -9.87 -6.52
C PHE A 145 13.92 -8.98 -5.32
N VAL A 146 14.51 -7.81 -5.58
CA VAL A 146 14.51 -6.71 -4.63
C VAL A 146 13.31 -5.84 -4.93
N LEU A 147 12.49 -5.57 -3.91
CA LEU A 147 11.38 -4.61 -3.96
C LEU A 147 11.74 -3.37 -3.15
N HIS A 148 11.42 -2.20 -3.71
CA HIS A 148 11.40 -0.92 -3.00
C HIS A 148 9.95 -0.59 -2.65
N LEU A 149 9.67 -0.51 -1.35
CA LEU A 149 8.34 -0.22 -0.84
C LEU A 149 8.13 1.28 -0.63
N ARG A 150 6.88 1.70 -0.79
CA ARG A 150 6.46 3.07 -0.54
C ARG A 150 6.29 3.26 0.96
N LYS A 151 7.00 4.24 1.53
CA LYS A 151 6.79 4.65 2.91
C LYS A 151 5.38 5.24 3.05
N GLN A 152 4.65 4.79 4.07
CA GLN A 152 3.38 5.37 4.47
C GLN A 152 3.61 6.66 5.27
#